data_AF-A0A9D5TL01-F1
#
_entry.id   AF-A0A9D5TL01-F1
#
_cell.length_a   1.000
_cell.length_b   1.000
_cell.length_c   1.000
_cell.angle_alpha   90.00
_cell.angle_beta   90.00
_cell.angle_gamma   90.00
#
_symmetry.space_group_name_H-M   'P 1'
#
loop_
_entity.id
_entity.type
_entity.pdbx_description
1 polymer ?
#
loop_
_entity_poly.entity_id
_entity_poly.type
_entity_poly.pdbx_seq_one_letter_code
_entity_poly.pdbx_strand_id
1 'polypeptide(L)' 'MSCHTNANHCIQCTVSQCKYHCGNENYCSLEKIMVGTHETDPTVKQCTDCMSFDRK' A
#
# COMPACT_ATOMS: atom_id res chain seq x y z
N MET A 1 11.57 4.65 18.25
CA MET A 1 11.20 4.07 16.95
C MET A 1 10.29 5.05 16.24
N SER A 2 10.89 6.06 15.62
CA SER A 2 10.20 7.12 14.87
C SER A 2 9.88 6.59 13.47
N CYS A 3 8.60 6.62 13.06
CA CYS A 3 8.23 6.45 11.65
C CYS A 3 8.96 7.57 10.88
N HIS A 4 10.03 7.22 10.16
CA HIS A 4 10.92 8.18 9.48
C HIS A 4 10.34 8.69 8.15
N THR A 5 9.09 8.37 7.89
CA THR A 5 8.49 8.48 6.57
C THR A 5 7.07 8.96 6.77
N ASN A 6 6.80 10.21 6.44
CA ASN A 6 5.48 10.86 6.56
C ASN A 6 4.36 9.88 6.18
N ALA A 7 3.46 9.58 7.13
CA ALA A 7 2.29 8.76 6.88
C ALA A 7 1.43 9.46 5.83
N ASN A 8 1.22 8.83 4.68
CA ASN A 8 0.28 9.33 3.71
C ASN A 8 -1.13 8.88 4.12
N HIS A 9 -1.87 9.78 4.77
CA HIS A 9 -3.25 9.53 5.21
C HIS A 9 -4.24 9.30 4.05
N CYS A 10 -3.84 9.55 2.80
CA CYS A 10 -4.61 9.20 1.61
C CYS A 10 -4.39 7.74 1.17
N ILE A 11 -3.42 7.02 1.75
CA ILE A 11 -3.07 5.64 1.37
C ILE A 11 -3.04 4.78 2.62
N GLN A 12 -4.20 4.26 3.00
CA GLN A 12 -4.29 3.31 4.10
C GLN A 12 -3.61 1.99 3.73
N CYS A 13 -2.74 1.50 4.61
CA CYS A 13 -2.04 0.24 4.42
C CYS A 13 -1.97 -0.49 5.76
N THR A 14 -2.64 -1.63 5.88
CA THR A 14 -2.62 -2.49 7.08
C THR A 14 -1.65 -3.67 6.93
N VAL A 15 -0.95 -3.75 5.79
CA VAL A 15 -0.05 -4.86 5.49
C VAL A 15 1.28 -4.63 6.18
N SER A 16 1.51 -5.30 7.31
CA SER A 16 2.70 -5.10 8.13
C SER A 16 4.01 -5.46 7.40
N GLN A 17 3.93 -6.37 6.42
CA GLN A 17 5.04 -6.78 5.55
C GLN A 17 5.31 -5.79 4.40
N CYS A 18 4.48 -4.77 4.19
CA CYS A 18 4.72 -3.78 3.13
C CYS A 18 5.91 -2.89 3.50
N LYS A 19 6.96 -2.87 2.66
CA LYS A 19 8.18 -2.07 2.82
C LYS A 19 7.94 -0.63 3.19
N TYR A 20 6.85 -0.06 2.68
CA TYR A 20 6.44 1.33 2.85
C TYR A 20 5.40 1.54 3.96
N HIS A 21 5.05 0.50 4.73
CA HIS A 21 4.12 0.64 5.86
C HIS A 21 4.74 1.51 6.96
N CYS A 22 4.03 2.54 7.40
CA CYS A 22 4.45 3.47 8.45
C CYS A 22 4.33 2.86 9.86
N GLY A 23 4.90 1.66 10.05
CA GLY A 23 5.12 0.96 11.32
C GLY A 23 4.00 1.06 12.36
N ASN A 24 3.96 2.19 13.07
CA ASN A 24 3.05 2.50 14.16
C ASN A 24 1.63 2.89 13.70
N GLU A 25 1.47 3.25 12.42
CA GLU A 25 0.19 3.66 11.85
C GLU A 25 -0.15 2.80 10.63
N ASN A 26 -1.45 2.55 10.41
CA ASN A 26 -1.97 1.76 9.29
C ASN A 26 -1.99 2.55 7.98
N TYR A 27 -0.89 3.21 7.65
CA TYR A 27 -0.75 4.04 6.45
C TYR A 27 0.54 3.70 5.71
N CYS A 28 0.52 3.90 4.40
CA CYS A 28 1.69 3.82 3.56
C CYS A 28 2.45 5.15 3.61
N SER A 29 3.77 5.12 3.44
CA SER A 29 4.57 6.35 3.32
C SER A 29 4.77 6.82 1.87
N LEU A 30 4.26 6.07 0.89
CA LEU A 30 4.33 6.48 -0.50
C LEU A 30 3.41 7.69 -0.73
N GLU A 31 3.85 8.65 -1.53
CA GLU A 31 3.00 9.77 -1.96
C GLU A 31 1.91 9.33 -2.95
N LYS A 32 2.21 8.29 -3.75
CA LYS A 32 1.30 7.70 -4.73
C LYS A 32 1.44 6.18 -4.76
N ILE A 33 0.35 5.49 -5.06
CA ILE A 33 0.36 4.06 -5.39
C ILE A 33 -0.16 3.85 -6.80
N MET A 34 0.29 2.77 -7.43
CA MET A 34 -0.29 2.25 -8.65
C MET A 34 -1.20 1.09 -8.29
N VAL A 35 -2.47 1.22 -8.64
CA VAL A 35 -3.44 0.14 -8.55
C VAL A 35 -3.54 -0.51 -9.93
N GLY A 36 -3.42 -1.82 -10.00
CA GLY A 36 -3.46 -2.60 -11.23
C GLY A 36 -4.35 -3.82 -11.12
N THR A 37 -4.49 -4.54 -12.22
CA THR A 37 -5.21 -5.81 -12.31
C THR A 37 -4.43 -6.75 -13.22
N HIS A 38 -4.54 -8.06 -12.97
CA HIS A 38 -4.01 -9.10 -13.87
C HIS A 38 -5.09 -9.66 -14.82
N GLU A 39 -6.34 -9.19 -14.69
CA GLU A 39 -7.47 -9.52 -15.54
C GLU A 39 -7.86 -8.32 -16.42
N THR A 40 -8.44 -8.59 -17.60
CA THR A 40 -8.89 -7.55 -18.54
C THR A 40 -10.09 -6.74 -18.02
N ASP A 41 -10.97 -7.36 -17.22
CA ASP A 41 -12.18 -6.73 -16.66
C ASP A 41 -12.41 -7.18 -15.20
N PRO A 42 -11.71 -6.59 -14.21
CA PRO A 42 -11.81 -6.99 -12.82
C PRO A 42 -13.16 -6.57 -12.22
N THR A 43 -13.96 -7.56 -11.82
CA THR A 43 -15.28 -7.34 -11.18
C THR A 43 -15.25 -7.47 -9.66
N VAL A 44 -14.16 -8.01 -9.10
CA VAL A 44 -13.98 -8.22 -7.67
C VAL A 44 -12.69 -7.58 -7.17
N LYS A 45 -12.69 -7.14 -5.92
CA LYS A 45 -11.56 -6.41 -5.30
C LYS A 45 -10.27 -7.23 -5.30
N GLN A 46 -10.38 -8.54 -5.19
CA GLN A 46 -9.27 -9.48 -5.15
C GLN A 46 -8.48 -9.53 -6.46
N CYS A 47 -9.07 -9.09 -7.57
CA CYS A 47 -8.38 -8.96 -8.86
C CYS A 47 -7.65 -7.62 -8.99
N THR A 48 -7.80 -6.72 -8.00
CA THR A 48 -7.22 -5.39 -7.99
C THR A 48 -6.05 -5.34 -6.99
N ASP A 49 -4.84 -5.24 -7.51
CA ASP A 49 -3.60 -5.31 -6.74
C ASP A 49 -2.96 -3.92 -6.56
N CYS A 50 -2.32 -3.71 -5.41
CA CYS A 50 -1.40 -2.58 -5.24
C CYS A 50 -0.06 -2.92 -5.88
N MET A 51 0.16 -2.48 -7.12
CA MET A 51 1.40 -2.71 -7.89
C MET A 51 2.62 -2.00 -7.30
N SER A 52 2.41 -1.06 -6.37
CA SER A 52 3.48 -0.40 -5.61
C SER A 52 3.86 -1.16 -4.34
N PHE A 53 3.23 -2.30 -4.06
CA PHE A 53 3.60 -3.14 -2.94
C PHE A 53 5.00 -3.74 -3.15
N ASP A 54 5.86 -3.58 -2.15
CA ASP A 54 7.15 -4.25 -2.05
C ASP A 54 7.25 -4.85 -0.64
N ARG A 55 7.90 -6.01 -0.50
CA ARG A 55 8.00 -6.70 0.79
C ARG A 55 9.19 -6.18 1.60
N LYS A 56 9.02 -6.00 2.92
CA LYS A 56 10.12 -5.80 3.89
C LYS A 56 11.09 -6.98 3.91
#